data_AF-A0A162H074-F1
#
_entry.id   AF-A0A162H074-F1
#
_cell.length_a   1.000
_cell.length_b   1.000
_cell.length_c   1.000
_cell.angle_alpha   90.00
_cell.angle_beta   90.00
_cell.angle_gamma   90.00
#
_symmetry.space_group_name_H-M   'P 1'
#
loop_
_entity.id
_entity.type
_entity.pdbx_description
1 polymer ?
#
loop_
_entity_poly.entity_id
_entity_poly.type
_entity_poly.pdbx_seq_one_letter_code
_entity_poly.pdbx_strand_id
1 'polypeptide(L)'
;MKSLIVAALVLMGSSAMAETLFNCAVPESKFVSMNIDLADDQSADFVTVSLSEKSKQSIFFSQMDKGAVTEQLNNGFLQLLALTDKSAQEDGVIKNTGFLAIGKEADGSFGGFLAANGNIYPLSCSK
;
A
#
# COMPACT_ATOMS: atom_id res chain seq x y z
N MET A 1 10.05 17.71 17.69
CA MET A 1 9.18 18.51 16.80
C MET A 1 9.89 18.91 15.50
N LYS A 2 10.57 17.98 14.80
CA LYS A 2 11.19 18.25 13.48
C LYS A 2 10.78 17.22 12.40
N SER A 3 10.16 16.11 12.81
CA SER A 3 9.75 15.00 11.95
C SER A 3 8.35 15.16 11.33
N LEU A 4 7.50 16.05 11.87
CA LEU A 4 6.15 16.29 11.37
C LEU A 4 6.09 17.12 10.07
N ILE A 5 7.20 17.76 9.70
CA ILE A 5 7.24 18.67 8.56
C ILE A 5 7.39 17.90 7.25
N VAL A 6 8.04 16.73 7.25
CA VAL A 6 8.27 15.96 6.01
C VAL A 6 6.97 15.35 5.47
N ALA A 7 6.14 14.75 6.33
CA ALA A 7 4.84 14.20 5.90
C ALA A 7 3.87 15.30 5.42
N ALA A 8 3.90 16.48 6.04
CA ALA A 8 3.02 17.60 5.66
C ALA A 8 3.46 18.31 4.37
N LEU A 9 4.76 18.38 4.07
CA LEU A 9 5.25 18.95 2.80
C LEU A 9 4.98 18.06 1.59
N VAL A 10 4.89 16.73 1.78
CA VAL A 10 4.44 15.79 0.72
C VAL A 10 2.95 15.96 0.44
N LEU A 11 2.14 16.37 1.42
CA LEU A 11 0.69 16.50 1.31
C LEU A 11 0.21 17.86 0.76
N MET A 12 1.06 18.89 0.69
CA MET A 12 0.67 20.24 0.27
C MET A 12 0.91 20.56 -1.21
N GLY A 13 1.58 19.68 -1.96
CA GLY A 13 1.87 19.88 -3.39
C GLY A 13 0.94 19.15 -4.36
N SER A 14 0.18 18.17 -3.88
CA SER A 14 -0.56 17.24 -4.72
C SER A 14 -2.06 17.41 -4.52
N SER A 15 -2.65 18.33 -5.26
CA SER A 15 -4.03 18.17 -5.75
C SER A 15 -4.10 17.08 -6.83
N ALA A 16 -3.37 15.98 -6.64
CA ALA A 16 -3.42 14.80 -7.47
C ALA A 16 -4.60 13.97 -6.96
N MET A 17 -5.61 13.79 -7.81
CA MET A 17 -6.71 12.89 -7.52
C MET A 17 -6.11 11.49 -7.34
N ALA A 18 -6.12 10.97 -6.11
CA ALA A 18 -5.69 9.60 -5.87
C ALA A 18 -6.67 8.64 -6.57
N GLU A 19 -6.15 7.76 -7.41
CA GLU A 19 -6.91 6.71 -8.07
C GLU A 19 -6.91 5.46 -7.18
N THR A 20 -8.08 4.95 -6.82
CA THR A 20 -8.18 3.66 -6.13
C THR A 20 -7.84 2.54 -7.12
N LEU A 21 -6.76 1.81 -6.84
CA LEU A 21 -6.32 0.66 -7.62
C LEU A 21 -7.06 -0.61 -7.21
N PHE A 22 -7.28 -0.79 -5.90
CA PHE A 22 -7.94 -1.96 -5.35
C PHE A 22 -8.72 -1.64 -4.08
N ASN A 23 -9.87 -2.31 -3.96
CA ASN A 23 -10.57 -2.53 -2.71
C ASN A 23 -10.43 -4.02 -2.35
N CYS A 24 -9.79 -4.29 -1.22
CA CYS A 24 -9.47 -5.64 -0.75
C CYS A 24 -10.18 -5.96 0.56
N ALA A 25 -10.54 -7.23 0.73
CA ALA A 25 -11.06 -7.77 1.98
C ALA A 25 -10.26 -9.00 2.40
N VAL A 26 -10.18 -9.25 3.71
CA VAL A 26 -9.68 -10.54 4.21
C VAL A 26 -10.81 -11.55 4.13
N PRO A 27 -10.66 -12.67 3.39
CA PRO A 27 -11.68 -13.71 3.33
C PRO A 27 -12.08 -14.16 4.74
N GLU A 28 -13.37 -14.38 4.96
CA GLU A 28 -13.95 -14.78 6.26
C GLU A 28 -13.94 -13.70 7.36
N SER A 29 -13.37 -12.53 7.12
CA SER A 29 -13.43 -11.39 8.04
C SER A 29 -14.48 -10.35 7.63
N LYS A 30 -15.27 -9.88 8.59
CA LYS A 30 -16.18 -8.72 8.40
C LYS A 30 -15.58 -7.41 8.90
N PHE A 31 -14.38 -7.46 9.48
CA PHE A 31 -13.79 -6.34 10.22
C PHE A 31 -12.45 -5.89 9.65
N VAL A 32 -11.96 -6.58 8.61
CA VAL A 32 -10.66 -6.26 8.00
C VAL A 32 -10.87 -5.97 6.53
N SER A 33 -10.62 -4.73 6.15
CA SER A 33 -10.67 -4.25 4.77
C SER A 33 -9.43 -3.41 4.47
N MET A 34 -9.10 -3.29 3.19
CA MET A 34 -7.94 -2.56 2.74
C MET A 34 -8.21 -1.84 1.44
N ASN A 35 -7.84 -0.58 1.38
CA ASN A 35 -7.87 0.20 0.14
C ASN A 35 -6.44 0.48 -0.31
N ILE A 36 -6.21 0.42 -1.60
CA ILE A 36 -4.93 0.69 -2.22
C ILE A 36 -5.13 1.79 -3.25
N ASP A 37 -4.51 2.93 -3.00
CA ASP A 37 -4.68 4.13 -3.80
C ASP A 37 -3.34 4.55 -4.39
N LEU A 38 -3.33 4.95 -5.66
CA LEU A 38 -2.19 5.54 -6.35
C LEU A 38 -2.40 7.05 -6.45
N ALA A 39 -1.51 7.82 -5.86
CA ALA A 39 -1.46 9.26 -6.09
C ALA A 39 -0.65 9.54 -7.38
N ASP A 40 -1.22 10.36 -8.26
CA ASP A 40 -0.57 10.79 -9.50
C ASP A 40 0.39 11.96 -9.23
N ASP A 41 1.61 11.65 -8.79
CA ASP A 41 2.72 12.61 -8.73
C ASP A 41 3.48 12.62 -10.06
N GLN A 42 3.98 13.79 -10.50
CA GLN A 42 4.68 13.89 -11.79
C GLN A 42 6.05 13.19 -11.80
N SER A 43 6.64 12.94 -10.63
CA SER A 43 8.01 12.45 -10.48
C SER A 43 8.11 11.00 -10.02
N ALA A 44 7.08 10.45 -9.40
CA ALA A 44 7.07 9.10 -8.86
C ALA A 44 5.65 8.54 -8.78
N ASP A 45 5.53 7.22 -8.62
CA ASP A 45 4.27 6.59 -8.22
C ASP A 45 4.24 6.49 -6.69
N PHE A 46 3.25 7.11 -6.06
CA PHE A 46 3.06 7.03 -4.61
C PHE A 46 1.82 6.20 -4.29
N VAL A 47 2.03 5.03 -3.70
CA VAL A 47 0.95 4.11 -3.32
C VAL A 47 0.66 4.27 -1.83
N THR A 48 -0.62 4.44 -1.49
CA THR A 48 -1.13 4.42 -0.11
C THR A 48 -1.92 3.14 0.10
N VAL A 49 -1.64 2.42 1.18
CA VAL A 49 -2.38 1.23 1.60
C VAL A 49 -3.04 1.51 2.94
N SER A 50 -4.36 1.61 2.94
CA SER A 50 -5.17 1.87 4.12
C SER A 50 -5.78 0.58 4.65
N LEU A 51 -5.17 -0.03 5.67
CA LEU A 51 -5.69 -1.22 6.36
C LEU A 51 -6.62 -0.79 7.49
N SER A 52 -7.87 -1.21 7.45
CA SER A 52 -8.85 -1.04 8.53
C SER A 52 -9.06 -2.35 9.27
N GLU A 53 -8.91 -2.34 10.59
CA GLU A 53 -9.15 -3.47 11.50
C GLU A 53 -10.09 -3.03 12.62
N LYS A 54 -11.37 -3.39 12.53
CA LYS A 54 -12.44 -2.96 13.45
C LYS A 54 -12.52 -1.42 13.53
N SER A 55 -11.98 -0.82 14.60
CA SER A 55 -11.94 0.62 14.84
C SER A 55 -10.55 1.22 14.67
N LYS A 56 -9.55 0.41 14.29
CA LYS A 56 -8.17 0.85 14.09
C LYS A 56 -7.88 0.96 12.59
N GLN A 57 -7.20 2.02 12.19
CA GLN A 57 -6.69 2.16 10.84
C GLN A 57 -5.15 2.22 10.90
N SER A 58 -4.52 1.45 10.04
CA SER A 58 -3.08 1.51 9.77
C SER A 58 -2.88 1.99 8.34
N ILE A 59 -2.00 2.96 8.16
CA ILE A 59 -1.67 3.48 6.84
C ILE A 59 -0.25 3.06 6.53
N PHE A 60 -0.07 2.47 5.36
CA PHE A 60 1.23 2.19 4.79
C PHE A 60 1.39 2.99 3.50
N PHE A 61 2.63 3.27 3.12
CA PHE A 61 2.95 3.94 1.88
C PHE A 61 4.12 3.26 1.17
N SER A 62 4.18 3.42 -0.14
CA SER A 62 5.32 3.03 -0.97
C SER A 62 5.57 4.09 -2.02
N GLN A 63 6.83 4.37 -2.28
CA GLN A 63 7.25 5.18 -3.41
C GLN A 63 7.97 4.27 -4.41
N MET A 64 7.59 4.38 -5.67
CA MET A 64 8.18 3.65 -6.78
C MET A 64 8.51 4.62 -7.92
N ASP A 65 9.34 4.18 -8.86
CA ASP A 65 9.61 4.94 -10.07
C ASP A 65 8.30 5.21 -10.82
N LYS A 66 8.21 6.38 -11.48
CA LYS A 66 7.00 6.79 -12.20
C LYS A 66 6.61 5.74 -13.25
N GLY A 67 5.35 5.31 -13.23
CA GLY A 67 4.79 4.32 -14.14
C GLY A 67 5.08 2.86 -13.78
N ALA A 68 5.89 2.60 -12.76
CA ALA A 68 6.21 1.24 -12.32
C ALA A 68 4.97 0.51 -11.80
N VAL A 69 4.05 1.22 -11.12
CA VAL A 69 2.80 0.63 -10.63
C VAL A 69 1.92 0.19 -11.79
N THR A 70 1.76 1.05 -12.81
CA THR A 70 1.03 0.72 -14.03
C THR A 70 1.67 -0.47 -14.76
N GLU A 71 2.99 -0.51 -14.86
CA GLU A 71 3.72 -1.62 -15.49
C GLU A 71 3.47 -2.95 -14.76
N GLN A 72 3.60 -2.99 -13.44
CA GLN A 72 3.33 -4.21 -12.67
C GLN A 72 1.89 -4.67 -12.85
N LEU A 73 0.93 -3.73 -12.79
CA LEU A 73 -0.49 -4.04 -12.96
C LEU A 73 -0.81 -4.59 -14.35
N ASN A 74 -0.13 -4.10 -15.39
CA ASN A 74 -0.23 -4.63 -16.74
C ASN A 74 0.35 -6.06 -16.84
N ASN A 75 1.39 -6.34 -16.06
CA ASN A 75 1.95 -7.68 -15.89
C ASN A 75 1.12 -8.59 -14.95
N GLY A 76 0.01 -8.08 -14.41
CA GLY A 76 -0.92 -8.85 -13.60
C GLY A 76 -0.52 -8.99 -12.13
N PHE A 77 0.33 -8.11 -11.60
CA PHE A 77 0.67 -8.11 -10.18
C PHE A 77 0.87 -6.70 -9.61
N LEU A 78 0.97 -6.60 -8.29
CA LEU A 78 1.46 -5.42 -7.59
C LEU A 78 2.24 -5.89 -6.37
N GLN A 79 3.52 -5.55 -6.30
CA GLN A 79 4.39 -5.86 -5.19
C GLN A 79 5.08 -4.59 -4.70
N LEU A 80 4.99 -4.34 -3.41
CA LEU A 80 5.59 -3.16 -2.80
C LEU A 80 6.02 -3.40 -1.36
N LEU A 81 7.01 -2.62 -0.94
CA LEU A 81 7.38 -2.49 0.46
C LEU A 81 6.39 -1.50 1.11
N ALA A 82 5.61 -1.99 2.07
CA ALA A 82 4.62 -1.21 2.78
C ALA A 82 5.28 -0.49 3.97
N LEU A 83 5.72 0.74 3.78
CA LEU A 83 6.39 1.55 4.80
C LEU A 83 5.37 2.23 5.72
N THR A 84 5.80 2.54 6.95
CA THR A 84 5.06 3.34 7.92
C THR A 84 5.91 4.52 8.36
N ASP A 85 5.32 5.45 9.12
CA ASP A 85 6.06 6.55 9.78
C ASP A 85 7.11 6.05 10.78
N LYS A 86 7.02 4.78 11.20
CA LYS A 86 7.98 4.10 12.09
C LYS A 86 8.99 3.26 11.33
N SER A 87 8.90 3.15 10.00
CA SER A 87 9.87 2.41 9.21
C SER A 87 11.25 3.06 9.34
N ALA A 88 12.25 2.24 9.62
CA ALA A 88 13.62 2.67 9.84
C ALA A 88 14.59 1.61 9.33
N GLN A 89 15.77 2.04 8.91
CA GLN A 89 16.89 1.15 8.61
C GLN A 89 17.88 1.22 9.78
N GLU A 90 18.07 0.09 10.45
CA GLU A 90 18.99 -0.06 11.59
C GLU A 90 19.91 -1.23 11.31
N ASP A 91 21.22 -1.03 11.36
CA ASP A 91 22.24 -2.05 11.05
C ASP A 91 22.02 -2.75 9.70
N GLY A 92 21.56 -1.99 8.71
CA GLY A 92 21.26 -2.50 7.36
C GLY A 92 19.92 -3.24 7.24
N VAL A 93 19.18 -3.43 8.33
CA VAL A 93 17.88 -4.11 8.37
C VAL A 93 16.75 -3.10 8.36
N ILE A 94 15.77 -3.27 7.48
CA ILE A 94 14.55 -2.45 7.46
C ILE A 94 13.56 -3.02 8.49
N LYS A 95 13.16 -2.19 9.45
CA LYS A 95 12.23 -2.55 10.54
C LYS A 95 10.91 -1.77 10.41
N ASN A 96 9.87 -2.26 11.10
CA ASN A 96 8.54 -1.65 11.16
C ASN A 96 7.94 -1.36 9.77
N THR A 97 8.08 -2.33 8.88
CA THR A 97 7.55 -2.29 7.51
C THR A 97 6.71 -3.54 7.27
N GLY A 98 6.01 -3.56 6.15
CA GLY A 98 5.34 -4.73 5.63
C GLY A 98 5.68 -4.99 4.17
N PHE A 99 5.15 -6.07 3.65
CA PHE A 99 5.22 -6.42 2.24
C PHE A 99 3.82 -6.70 1.73
N LEU A 100 3.42 -6.00 0.68
CA LEU A 100 2.17 -6.24 -0.04
C LEU A 100 2.51 -6.97 -1.33
N ALA A 101 1.81 -8.07 -1.59
CA ALA A 101 1.81 -8.74 -2.87
C ALA A 101 0.38 -9.04 -3.29
N ILE A 102 0.00 -8.55 -4.46
CA ILE A 102 -1.26 -8.85 -5.14
C ILE A 102 -0.92 -9.45 -6.50
N GLY A 103 -1.60 -10.52 -6.88
CA GLY A 103 -1.49 -11.18 -8.17
C GLY A 103 -2.86 -11.38 -8.79
N LYS A 104 -2.88 -11.39 -10.13
CA LYS A 104 -4.04 -11.81 -10.90
C LYS A 104 -4.17 -13.33 -10.82
N GLU A 105 -5.32 -13.79 -10.37
CA GLU A 105 -5.66 -15.20 -10.24
C GLU A 105 -6.14 -15.79 -11.58
N ALA A 106 -6.24 -17.12 -11.64
CA ALA A 106 -6.63 -17.84 -12.87
C ALA A 106 -8.04 -17.47 -13.37
N ASP A 107 -8.94 -17.08 -12.47
CA ASP A 107 -10.30 -16.62 -12.79
C ASP A 107 -10.36 -15.14 -13.20
N GLY A 108 -9.21 -14.45 -13.22
CA GLY A 108 -9.09 -13.04 -13.56
C GLY A 108 -9.36 -12.08 -12.40
N SER A 109 -9.72 -12.58 -11.21
CA SER A 109 -9.77 -11.79 -9.97
C SER A 109 -8.35 -11.43 -9.49
N PHE A 110 -8.25 -10.58 -8.48
CA PHE A 110 -6.98 -10.27 -7.83
C PHE A 110 -6.99 -10.80 -6.40
N GLY A 111 -5.93 -11.50 -6.03
CA GLY A 111 -5.73 -12.07 -4.70
C GLY A 111 -4.32 -11.80 -4.20
N GLY A 112 -4.05 -12.04 -2.92
CA GLY A 112 -2.70 -11.86 -2.40
C GLY A 112 -2.62 -11.79 -0.88
N PHE A 113 -1.64 -11.04 -0.38
CA PHE A 113 -1.51 -10.79 1.05
C PHE A 113 -0.79 -9.47 1.36
N LEU A 114 -1.07 -8.94 2.55
CA LEU A 114 -0.20 -7.99 3.25
C LEU A 114 0.43 -8.71 4.44
N ALA A 115 1.76 -8.72 4.52
CA ALA A 115 2.49 -9.14 5.72
C ALA A 115 3.02 -7.90 6.42
N ALA A 116 2.50 -7.56 7.59
CA ALA A 116 2.91 -6.35 8.32
C ALA A 116 2.76 -6.53 9.84
N ASN A 117 3.69 -5.96 10.61
CA ASN A 117 3.65 -5.97 12.08
C ASN A 117 3.48 -7.38 12.71
N GLY A 118 4.04 -8.40 12.07
CA GLY A 118 3.93 -9.80 12.52
C GLY A 118 2.62 -10.51 12.16
N ASN A 119 1.70 -9.83 11.45
CA ASN A 119 0.46 -10.40 10.94
C ASN A 119 0.55 -10.66 9.44
N ILE A 120 -0.24 -11.62 8.95
CA ILE A 120 -0.46 -11.87 7.52
C ILE A 120 -1.96 -11.73 7.26
N TYR A 121 -2.31 -10.84 6.34
CA TYR A 121 -3.67 -10.56 5.92
C TYR A 121 -3.84 -11.14 4.51
N PRO A 122 -4.47 -12.32 4.34
CA PRO A 122 -4.79 -12.83 3.02
C PRO A 122 -5.87 -11.93 2.38
N LEU A 123 -5.75 -11.61 1.10
CA LEU A 123 -6.57 -10.61 0.43
C LEU A 123 -7.32 -11.21 -0.75
N SER A 124 -8.57 -10.80 -0.90
CA SER A 124 -9.35 -10.87 -2.12
C SER A 124 -9.68 -9.44 -2.54
N CYS A 125 -9.27 -9.05 -3.75
CA CYS A 125 -9.30 -7.66 -4.21
C CYS A 125 -10.14 -7.50 -5.48
N SER A 126 -10.87 -6.39 -5.54
CA SER A 126 -11.53 -5.87 -6.74
C SER A 126 -10.86 -4.57 -7.17
N LYS A 127 -10.68 -4.37 -8.48
CA LYS A 127 -10.32 -3.06 -9.02
C LYS A 127 -11.48 -2.10 -8.87
#